data_AF-A0A7L3S4J9-F1
#
_entry.id   AF-A0A7L3S4J9-F1
#
_cell.length_a   1.000
_cell.length_b   1.000
_cell.length_c   1.000
_cell.angle_alpha   90.00
_cell.angle_beta   90.00
_cell.angle_gamma   90.00
#
_symmetry.space_group_name_H-M   'P 1'
#
loop_
_entity.id
_entity.type
_entity.pdbx_description
1 polymer ?
#
loop_
_entity_poly.entity_id
_entity_poly.type
_entity_poly.pdbx_seq_one_letter_code
_entity_poly.pdbx_strand_id
1 'polypeptide(L)'
;HQPPAHHHPHTMPAHAMLTLLLLLTALNTILACHHLHPQDTTFAWDSIKTLKAMAPRPPQPCQHQQAPFPFPDTFLHNSHPQQAAATARHILGKLFAILSARSTPHHWDDQARHRLLNNLHHYIHHLERCLPANRMLIKRQGPHNLMLSINKYFRRIHNFLHTHNHSACAWDHVRREVRASFQRVNTLILQMK
;
A
#
# COMPACT_ATOMS: atom_id res chain seq x y z
N HIS A 1 52.79 47.20 10.43
CA HIS A 1 52.58 46.12 9.45
C HIS A 1 52.08 44.92 10.21
N GLN A 2 50.80 44.58 10.06
CA GLN A 2 50.13 43.49 10.78
C GLN A 2 50.10 42.28 9.84
N PRO A 3 50.47 41.05 10.27
CA PRO A 3 50.49 39.91 9.37
C PRO A 3 49.06 39.47 9.02
N PRO A 4 48.82 38.91 7.83
CA PRO A 4 47.49 38.49 7.42
C PRO A 4 47.08 37.25 8.22
N ALA A 5 45.84 37.25 8.70
CA ALA A 5 45.23 36.09 9.36
C ALA A 5 45.08 34.95 8.34
N HIS A 6 45.71 33.82 8.61
CA HIS A 6 45.52 32.60 7.82
C HIS A 6 44.11 32.05 8.06
N HIS A 7 43.24 32.15 7.06
CA HIS A 7 42.01 31.37 7.01
C HIS A 7 42.34 29.92 6.66
N HIS A 8 42.28 29.04 7.66
CA HIS A 8 42.27 27.61 7.42
C HIS A 8 40.94 27.21 6.76
N PRO A 9 40.95 26.53 5.59
CA PRO A 9 39.72 26.03 5.01
C PRO A 9 39.16 24.95 5.93
N HIS A 10 38.01 25.24 6.55
CA HIS A 10 37.25 24.26 7.32
C HIS A 10 36.75 23.17 6.38
N THR A 11 37.54 22.10 6.25
CA THR A 11 37.14 20.88 5.56
C THR A 11 36.29 20.08 6.52
N MET A 12 34.99 19.97 6.22
CA MET A 12 34.08 19.15 7.03
C MET A 12 34.56 17.69 7.03
N PRO A 13 34.68 17.05 8.22
CA PRO A 13 35.06 15.64 8.29
C PRO A 13 34.10 14.77 7.49
N ALA A 14 34.61 13.76 6.77
CA ALA A 14 33.78 12.86 5.95
C ALA A 14 32.62 12.21 6.74
N HIS A 15 32.86 11.91 8.03
CA HIS A 15 31.84 11.40 8.94
C HIS A 15 30.72 12.42 9.21
N ALA A 16 31.06 13.71 9.37
CA ALA A 16 30.08 14.77 9.56
C ALA A 16 29.27 15.03 8.27
N MET A 17 29.90 14.88 7.11
CA MET A 17 29.19 14.90 5.83
C MET A 17 28.20 13.73 5.72
N LEU A 18 28.64 12.51 6.05
CA LEU A 18 27.80 11.31 5.98
C LEU A 18 26.60 11.38 6.94
N THR A 19 26.80 11.86 8.16
CA THR A 19 25.70 12.04 9.13
C THR A 19 24.71 13.11 8.67
N LEU A 20 25.20 14.23 8.12
CA LEU A 20 24.35 15.27 7.56
C LEU A 20 23.51 14.75 6.38
N LEU A 21 24.12 13.99 5.47
CA LEU A 21 23.43 13.31 4.36
C LEU A 21 22.31 12.37 4.87
N LEU A 22 22.60 11.55 5.88
CA LEU A 22 21.60 10.65 6.48
C LEU A 22 20.45 11.44 7.13
N LEU A 23 20.73 12.51 7.86
CA LEU A 23 19.71 13.36 8.48
C LEU A 23 18.82 14.06 7.42
N LEU A 24 19.42 14.59 6.37
CA LEU A 24 18.69 15.20 5.25
C LEU A 24 17.78 14.20 4.54
N THR A 25 18.27 12.97 4.30
CA THR A 25 17.42 11.92 3.70
C THR A 25 16.26 11.52 4.60
N ALA A 26 16.49 11.38 5.91
CA ALA A 26 15.42 11.08 6.87
C ALA A 26 14.37 12.20 6.90
N LEU A 27 14.79 13.46 6.97
CA LEU A 27 13.89 14.61 6.98
C LEU A 27 13.06 14.71 5.69
N ASN A 28 13.68 14.50 4.53
CA ASN A 28 13.00 14.47 3.24
C ASN A 28 11.94 13.37 3.18
N THR A 29 12.22 12.16 3.72
CA THR A 29 11.23 11.07 3.74
C THR A 29 10.04 11.35 4.66
N ILE A 30 10.27 11.97 5.83
CA ILE A 30 9.21 12.38 6.76
C ILE A 30 8.32 13.44 6.09
N LEU A 31 8.94 14.45 5.49
CA LEU A 31 8.24 15.53 4.82
C LEU A 31 7.43 15.01 3.61
N ALA A 32 8.00 14.06 2.85
CA ALA A 32 7.28 13.38 1.79
C ALA A 32 6.02 12.69 2.32
N CYS A 33 6.11 11.85 3.36
CA CYS A 33 4.93 11.19 3.95
C CYS A 33 3.82 12.16 4.34
N HIS A 34 4.18 13.28 4.96
CA HIS A 34 3.22 14.29 5.41
C HIS A 34 2.53 14.99 4.23
N HIS A 35 3.24 15.27 3.13
CA HIS A 35 2.65 15.85 1.92
C HIS A 35 1.83 14.88 1.09
N LEU A 36 2.14 13.57 1.16
CA LEU A 36 1.34 12.53 0.51
C LEU A 36 -0.07 12.48 1.10
N HIS A 37 -0.21 12.53 2.42
CA HIS A 37 -1.50 12.35 3.09
C HIS A 37 -2.64 13.23 2.52
N PRO A 38 -2.52 14.57 2.40
CA PRO A 38 -3.59 15.42 1.88
C PRO A 38 -4.02 15.09 0.44
N GLN A 39 -3.07 14.70 -0.41
CA GLN A 39 -3.31 14.39 -1.83
C GLN A 39 -4.05 13.06 -2.03
N ASP A 40 -4.04 12.22 -0.99
CA ASP A 40 -4.35 10.81 -1.09
C ASP A 40 -5.72 10.43 -0.48
N THR A 41 -6.40 11.38 0.16
CA THR A 41 -7.64 11.14 0.92
C THR A 41 -8.80 10.61 0.07
N THR A 42 -8.81 10.84 -1.25
CA THR A 42 -9.86 10.34 -2.16
C THR A 42 -9.54 8.99 -2.78
N PHE A 43 -8.25 8.60 -2.82
CA PHE A 43 -7.77 7.43 -3.58
C PHE A 43 -8.57 6.15 -3.30
N ALA A 44 -8.81 5.85 -2.02
CA ALA A 44 -9.52 4.64 -1.63
C ALA A 44 -10.99 4.66 -2.09
N TRP A 45 -11.66 5.81 -1.98
CA TRP A 45 -13.05 5.97 -2.38
C TRP A 45 -13.22 5.91 -3.90
N ASP A 46 -12.32 6.56 -4.63
CA ASP A 46 -12.29 6.50 -6.10
C ASP A 46 -12.05 5.07 -6.57
N SER A 47 -11.11 4.35 -5.95
CA SER A 47 -10.84 2.94 -6.24
C SER A 47 -12.05 2.04 -5.98
N ILE A 48 -12.79 2.28 -4.88
CA ILE A 48 -14.04 1.56 -4.57
C ILE A 48 -15.13 1.89 -5.60
N LYS A 49 -15.24 3.14 -6.04
CA LYS A 49 -16.19 3.57 -7.08
C LYS A 49 -15.88 2.87 -8.40
N THR A 50 -14.62 2.85 -8.82
CA THR A 50 -14.19 2.14 -10.04
C THR A 50 -14.40 0.64 -9.92
N LEU A 51 -14.10 0.02 -8.77
CA LEU A 51 -14.37 -1.40 -8.52
C LEU A 51 -15.86 -1.75 -8.67
N LYS A 52 -16.77 -0.89 -8.18
CA LYS A 52 -18.21 -1.08 -8.34
C LYS A 52 -18.66 -1.01 -9.80
N ALA A 53 -18.09 -0.09 -10.57
CA ALA A 53 -18.37 0.04 -12.00
C ALA A 53 -17.79 -1.12 -12.82
N MET A 54 -16.60 -1.58 -12.46
CA MET A 54 -15.90 -2.70 -13.09
C MET A 54 -16.63 -4.04 -12.89
N ALA A 55 -17.08 -4.30 -11.67
CA ALA A 55 -17.57 -5.60 -11.24
C ALA A 55 -18.97 -5.45 -10.62
N PRO A 56 -20.03 -5.39 -11.44
CA PRO A 56 -21.40 -5.35 -10.94
C PRO A 56 -21.71 -6.62 -10.13
N ARG A 57 -22.68 -6.52 -9.22
CA ARG A 57 -23.13 -7.68 -8.44
C ARG A 57 -23.78 -8.69 -9.39
N PRO A 58 -23.58 -10.01 -9.17
CA PRO A 58 -24.28 -11.03 -9.93
C PRO A 58 -25.81 -10.87 -9.79
N PRO A 59 -26.61 -11.18 -10.84
CA PRO A 59 -28.07 -11.07 -10.80
C PRO A 59 -28.69 -12.00 -9.75
N GLN A 60 -28.15 -13.22 -9.61
CA GLN A 60 -28.53 -14.14 -8.56
C GLN A 60 -27.65 -13.94 -7.32
N PRO A 61 -28.23 -13.89 -6.12
CA PRO A 61 -27.46 -13.75 -4.90
C PRO A 61 -26.56 -14.96 -4.73
N CYS A 62 -25.25 -14.74 -4.65
CA CYS A 62 -24.33 -15.75 -4.20
C CYS A 62 -24.63 -16.04 -2.72
N GLN A 63 -24.76 -17.33 -2.38
CA GLN A 63 -24.96 -17.75 -1.01
C GLN A 63 -23.86 -17.13 -0.14
N HIS A 64 -24.23 -16.57 1.01
CA HIS A 64 -23.26 -16.00 1.94
C HIS A 64 -22.40 -17.12 2.50
N GLN A 65 -21.40 -17.54 1.74
CA GLN A 65 -20.23 -18.16 2.32
C GLN A 65 -19.62 -17.08 3.21
N GLN A 66 -19.65 -17.31 4.53
CA GLN A 66 -18.87 -16.52 5.46
C GLN A 66 -17.49 -16.36 4.84
N ALA A 67 -16.95 -15.14 4.87
CA ALA A 67 -15.57 -14.96 4.46
C ALA A 67 -14.75 -15.96 5.24
N PRO A 68 -14.11 -16.93 4.57
CA PRO A 68 -13.34 -17.91 5.32
C PRO A 68 -12.22 -17.20 6.10
N PHE A 69 -11.94 -15.92 5.79
CA PHE A 69 -10.91 -15.11 6.42
C PHE A 69 -11.35 -13.64 6.56
N PRO A 70 -11.78 -13.20 7.76
CA PRO A 70 -11.93 -11.77 8.01
C PRO A 70 -10.57 -11.07 7.86
N PHE A 71 -10.59 -9.85 7.32
CA PHE A 71 -9.40 -9.01 7.25
C PHE A 71 -8.84 -8.79 8.67
N PRO A 72 -7.56 -9.11 8.94
CA PRO A 72 -7.01 -8.94 10.28
C PRO A 72 -6.82 -7.46 10.61
N ASP A 73 -7.64 -6.91 11.51
CA ASP A 73 -7.54 -5.50 11.93
C ASP A 73 -6.17 -5.16 12.58
N THR A 74 -5.40 -6.18 13.00
CA THR A 74 -3.98 -6.04 13.35
C THR A 74 -3.13 -5.35 12.29
N PHE A 75 -3.54 -5.38 11.01
CA PHE A 75 -2.82 -4.68 9.93
C PHE A 75 -2.89 -3.16 10.08
N LEU A 76 -3.86 -2.66 10.85
CA LEU A 76 -4.05 -1.24 11.12
C LEU A 76 -3.25 -0.77 12.33
N HIS A 77 -2.62 -1.67 13.09
CA HIS A 77 -1.80 -1.30 14.24
C HIS A 77 -0.38 -0.93 13.79
N ASN A 78 -0.23 0.26 13.25
CA ASN A 78 1.05 0.82 12.81
C ASN A 78 1.50 1.89 13.80
N SER A 79 2.78 1.88 14.14
CA SER A 79 3.37 2.79 15.11
C SER A 79 3.72 4.15 14.50
N HIS A 80 4.05 4.21 13.20
CA HIS A 80 4.55 5.41 12.52
C HIS A 80 4.04 5.54 11.06
N PRO A 81 4.00 6.77 10.48
CA PRO A 81 3.54 7.03 9.11
C PRO A 81 4.18 6.17 8.02
N GLN A 82 5.51 5.96 8.08
CA GLN A 82 6.24 5.15 7.10
C GLN A 82 5.80 3.68 7.14
N GLN A 83 5.42 3.19 8.32
CA GLN A 83 4.91 1.83 8.47
C GLN A 83 3.50 1.73 7.89
N ALA A 84 2.62 2.70 8.15
CA ALA A 84 1.29 2.75 7.55
C ALA A 84 1.38 2.79 6.01
N ALA A 85 2.27 3.63 5.45
CA ALA A 85 2.55 3.69 4.03
C ALA A 85 3.10 2.37 3.46
N ALA A 86 4.00 1.70 4.19
CA ALA A 86 4.55 0.41 3.78
C ALA A 86 3.47 -0.68 3.76
N THR A 87 2.61 -0.70 4.77
CA THR A 87 1.47 -1.63 4.87
C THR A 87 0.48 -1.38 3.76
N ALA A 88 0.11 -0.12 3.51
CA ALA A 88 -0.77 0.28 2.42
C ALA A 88 -0.20 -0.16 1.06
N ARG A 89 1.07 0.16 0.79
CA ARG A 89 1.77 -0.24 -0.44
C ARG A 89 1.71 -1.76 -0.65
N HIS A 90 1.98 -2.52 0.41
CA HIS A 90 1.98 -3.99 0.34
C HIS A 90 0.59 -4.55 0.05
N ILE A 91 -0.45 -4.05 0.72
CA ILE A 91 -1.85 -4.43 0.46
C ILE A 91 -2.23 -4.11 -0.99
N LEU A 92 -1.95 -2.90 -1.46
CA LEU A 92 -2.27 -2.47 -2.83
C LEU A 92 -1.53 -3.32 -3.88
N GLY A 93 -0.27 -3.69 -3.62
CA GLY A 93 0.46 -4.62 -4.49
C GLY A 93 -0.20 -5.99 -4.59
N LYS A 94 -0.80 -6.50 -3.49
CA LYS A 94 -1.58 -7.75 -3.51
C LYS A 94 -2.89 -7.60 -4.28
N LEU A 95 -3.59 -6.47 -4.12
CA LEU A 95 -4.80 -6.18 -4.90
C LEU A 95 -4.49 -6.07 -6.40
N PHE A 96 -3.40 -5.40 -6.78
CA PHE A 96 -2.95 -5.31 -8.16
C PHE A 96 -2.74 -6.72 -8.76
N ALA A 97 -2.04 -7.60 -8.05
CA ALA A 97 -1.81 -8.99 -8.50
C ALA A 97 -3.12 -9.78 -8.68
N ILE A 98 -4.10 -9.61 -7.78
CA ILE A 98 -5.40 -10.27 -7.90
C ILE A 98 -6.19 -9.74 -9.11
N LEU A 99 -6.25 -8.41 -9.27
CA LEU A 99 -7.09 -7.75 -10.27
C LEU A 99 -6.48 -7.77 -11.69
N SER A 100 -5.18 -8.02 -11.80
CA SER A 100 -4.48 -8.22 -13.08
C SER A 100 -4.50 -9.68 -13.56
N ALA A 101 -4.95 -10.62 -12.72
CA ALA A 101 -4.95 -12.03 -13.06
C ALA A 101 -5.81 -12.34 -14.29
N ARG A 102 -5.33 -13.23 -15.17
CA ARG A 102 -6.06 -13.66 -16.38
C ARG A 102 -7.38 -14.37 -16.07
N SER A 103 -7.51 -14.92 -14.86
CA SER A 103 -8.71 -15.60 -14.39
C SER A 103 -9.80 -14.64 -13.87
N THR A 104 -9.58 -13.32 -13.94
CA THR A 104 -10.64 -12.33 -13.65
C THR A 104 -11.84 -12.55 -14.59
N PRO A 105 -13.09 -12.38 -14.12
CA PRO A 105 -14.26 -12.71 -14.91
C PRO A 105 -14.36 -11.88 -16.19
N HIS A 106 -14.60 -12.54 -17.32
CA HIS A 106 -14.73 -11.88 -18.64
C HIS A 106 -15.86 -10.86 -18.74
N HIS A 107 -16.88 -10.95 -17.89
CA HIS A 107 -18.01 -10.01 -17.89
C HIS A 107 -17.76 -8.75 -17.07
N TRP A 108 -16.58 -8.61 -16.44
CA TRP A 108 -16.18 -7.36 -15.81
C TRP A 108 -15.77 -6.34 -16.87
N ASP A 109 -16.03 -5.06 -16.61
CA ASP A 109 -15.71 -3.99 -17.55
C ASP A 109 -14.19 -3.78 -17.63
N ASP A 110 -13.60 -4.15 -18.78
CA ASP A 110 -12.16 -4.12 -18.99
C ASP A 110 -11.57 -2.70 -18.94
N GLN A 111 -12.33 -1.68 -19.37
CA GLN A 111 -11.85 -0.30 -19.34
C GLN A 111 -11.74 0.22 -17.89
N ALA A 112 -12.75 -0.06 -17.06
CA ALA A 112 -12.76 0.25 -15.64
C ALA A 112 -11.67 -0.53 -14.90
N ARG A 113 -11.45 -1.80 -15.26
CA ARG A 113 -10.34 -2.60 -14.75
C ARG A 113 -9.00 -1.98 -15.08
N HIS A 114 -8.78 -1.57 -16.33
CA HIS A 114 -7.54 -0.94 -16.76
C HIS A 114 -7.29 0.37 -16.01
N ARG A 115 -8.31 1.22 -15.87
CA ARG A 115 -8.25 2.45 -15.05
C ARG A 115 -7.88 2.14 -13.59
N LEU A 116 -8.52 1.14 -12.98
CA LEU A 116 -8.25 0.76 -11.60
C LEU A 116 -6.81 0.26 -11.42
N LEU A 117 -6.31 -0.58 -12.33
CA LEU A 117 -4.95 -1.09 -12.29
C LEU A 117 -3.91 0.01 -12.49
N ASN A 118 -4.15 0.96 -13.39
CA ASN A 118 -3.27 2.13 -13.57
C ASN A 118 -3.24 3.00 -12.32
N ASN A 119 -4.41 3.30 -11.73
CA ASN A 119 -4.49 4.07 -10.49
C ASN A 119 -3.75 3.36 -9.34
N LEU A 120 -3.94 2.05 -9.19
CA LEU A 120 -3.21 1.23 -8.22
C LEU A 120 -1.69 1.32 -8.43
N HIS A 121 -1.22 1.14 -9.67
CA HIS A 121 0.19 1.20 -10.02
C HIS A 121 0.82 2.55 -9.68
N HIS A 122 0.19 3.65 -10.10
CA HIS A 122 0.66 5.00 -9.81
C HIS A 122 0.70 5.27 -8.32
N TYR A 123 -0.34 4.87 -7.58
CA TYR A 123 -0.42 5.12 -6.16
C TYR A 123 0.56 4.25 -5.34
N ILE A 124 0.82 3.02 -5.78
CA ILE A 124 1.89 2.18 -5.20
C ILE A 124 3.24 2.91 -5.30
N HIS A 125 3.57 3.48 -6.46
CA HIS A 125 4.79 4.27 -6.65
C HIS A 125 4.77 5.58 -5.88
N HIS A 126 3.60 6.21 -5.74
CA HIS A 126 3.44 7.40 -4.90
C HIS A 126 3.88 7.11 -3.47
N LEU A 127 3.34 6.04 -2.87
CA LEU A 127 3.68 5.60 -1.51
C LEU A 127 5.17 5.30 -1.32
N GLU A 128 5.93 4.97 -2.37
CA GLU A 128 7.36 4.69 -2.24
C GLU A 128 8.17 5.91 -1.82
N ARG A 129 7.71 7.12 -2.14
CA ARG A 129 8.36 8.38 -1.74
C ARG A 129 8.35 8.60 -0.22
N CYS A 130 7.40 7.99 0.48
CA CYS A 130 7.30 8.03 1.94
C CYS A 130 8.24 6.99 2.62
N LEU A 131 8.83 6.07 1.87
CA LEU A 131 9.59 4.97 2.46
C LEU A 131 11.08 5.31 2.54
N PRO A 132 11.77 4.95 3.64
CA PRO A 132 13.21 5.05 3.70
C PRO A 132 13.86 4.13 2.66
N ALA A 133 14.99 4.56 2.12
CA ALA A 133 15.81 3.76 1.21
C ALA A 133 16.16 2.39 1.84
N ASN A 134 16.49 2.38 3.14
CA ASN A 134 16.69 1.15 3.90
C ASN A 134 15.35 0.59 4.42
N ARG A 135 14.73 -0.29 3.62
CA ARG A 135 13.46 -0.95 3.97
C ARG A 135 13.55 -1.87 5.21
N MET A 136 14.74 -2.19 5.72
CA MET A 136 14.88 -2.93 6.99
C MET A 136 14.47 -2.11 8.20
N LEU A 137 14.54 -0.78 8.13
CA LEU A 137 14.10 0.11 9.22
C LEU A 137 12.61 -0.08 9.52
N ILE A 138 11.79 -0.18 8.47
CA ILE A 138 10.35 -0.42 8.60
C ILE A 138 10.06 -1.80 9.21
N LYS A 139 10.85 -2.84 8.86
CA LYS A 139 10.66 -4.20 9.39
C LYS A 139 10.94 -4.29 10.90
N ARG A 140 11.84 -3.44 11.42
CA ARG A 140 12.20 -3.41 12.85
C ARG A 140 11.19 -2.64 13.71
N GLN A 141 10.42 -1.74 13.11
CA GLN A 141 9.54 -0.79 13.82
C GLN A 141 8.06 -1.22 13.87
N GLY A 142 7.66 -2.24 13.11
CA GLY A 142 6.27 -2.72 13.08
C GLY A 142 6.01 -4.01 13.87
N PRO A 143 4.74 -4.43 14.02
CA PRO A 143 4.38 -5.70 14.62
C PRO A 143 5.14 -6.84 13.95
N HIS A 144 5.69 -7.72 14.79
CA HIS A 144 6.39 -8.90 14.32
C HIS A 144 5.49 -9.69 13.35
N ASN A 145 6.04 -10.11 12.21
CA ASN A 145 5.35 -10.84 11.16
C ASN A 145 4.22 -10.11 10.40
N LEU A 146 4.01 -8.79 10.54
CA LEU A 146 2.93 -8.08 9.83
C LEU A 146 2.87 -8.40 8.32
N MET A 147 4.00 -8.29 7.63
CA MET A 147 4.09 -8.60 6.19
C MET A 147 3.77 -10.07 5.87
N LEU A 148 4.17 -10.99 6.76
CA LEU A 148 3.87 -12.42 6.61
C LEU A 148 2.37 -12.68 6.82
N SER A 149 1.73 -11.99 7.76
CA SER A 149 0.28 -12.10 8.00
C SER A 149 -0.52 -11.57 6.82
N ILE A 150 -0.12 -10.45 6.22
CA ILE A 150 -0.74 -9.93 4.98
C ILE A 150 -0.55 -10.97 3.85
N ASN A 151 0.66 -11.51 3.69
CA ASN A 151 0.91 -12.56 2.69
C ASN A 151 0.04 -13.81 2.91
N LYS A 152 -0.18 -14.23 4.16
CA LYS A 152 -1.05 -15.36 4.50
C LYS A 152 -2.52 -15.06 4.15
N TYR A 153 -3.00 -13.86 4.48
CA TYR A 153 -4.36 -13.42 4.14
C TYR A 153 -4.59 -13.46 2.61
N PHE A 154 -3.72 -12.85 1.82
CA PHE A 154 -3.90 -12.84 0.36
C PHE A 154 -3.67 -14.22 -0.29
N ARG A 155 -2.77 -15.05 0.25
CA ARG A 155 -2.62 -16.44 -0.20
C ARG A 155 -3.91 -17.23 -0.03
N ARG A 156 -4.63 -17.00 1.07
CA ARG A 156 -5.92 -17.66 1.33
C ARG A 156 -6.99 -17.22 0.34
N ILE A 157 -6.99 -15.95 -0.09
CA ILE A 157 -7.86 -15.46 -1.18
C ILE A 157 -7.55 -16.19 -2.49
N HIS A 158 -6.27 -16.34 -2.85
CA HIS A 158 -5.89 -17.13 -4.03
C HIS A 158 -6.32 -18.59 -3.92
N ASN A 159 -6.10 -19.23 -2.78
CA ASN A 159 -6.54 -20.60 -2.54
C ASN A 159 -8.06 -20.73 -2.66
N PHE A 160 -8.82 -19.78 -2.10
CA PHE A 160 -10.27 -19.75 -2.20
C PHE A 160 -10.75 -19.67 -3.66
N LEU A 161 -10.13 -18.83 -4.48
CA LEU A 161 -10.42 -18.79 -5.92
C LEU A 161 -10.15 -20.13 -6.60
N HIS A 162 -9.02 -20.77 -6.29
CA HIS A 162 -8.66 -22.07 -6.85
C HIS A 162 -9.63 -23.18 -6.43
N THR A 163 -9.95 -23.30 -5.15
CA THR A 163 -10.86 -24.36 -4.66
C THR A 163 -12.30 -24.19 -5.15
N HIS A 164 -12.68 -22.98 -5.56
CA HIS A 164 -13.99 -22.68 -6.12
C HIS A 164 -13.94 -22.46 -7.65
N ASN A 165 -12.91 -22.98 -8.31
CA ASN A 165 -12.74 -23.00 -9.77
C ASN A 165 -12.94 -21.63 -10.43
N HIS A 166 -12.54 -20.55 -9.77
CA HIS A 166 -12.72 -19.19 -10.27
C HIS A 166 -14.17 -18.87 -10.68
N SER A 167 -15.16 -19.46 -10.01
CA SER A 167 -16.58 -19.23 -10.31
C SER A 167 -16.99 -17.77 -10.11
N ALA A 168 -18.10 -17.35 -10.74
CA ALA A 168 -18.64 -16.00 -10.57
C ALA A 168 -18.90 -15.65 -9.10
N CYS A 169 -19.37 -16.59 -8.29
CA CYS A 169 -19.58 -16.37 -6.86
C CYS A 169 -18.27 -16.29 -6.06
N ALA A 170 -17.24 -17.03 -6.46
CA ALA A 170 -15.92 -16.88 -5.85
C ALA A 170 -15.35 -15.48 -6.13
N TRP A 171 -15.49 -14.98 -7.35
CA TRP A 171 -15.05 -13.63 -7.70
C TRP A 171 -15.90 -12.53 -7.07
N ASP A 172 -17.21 -12.72 -6.91
CA ASP A 172 -18.04 -11.78 -6.15
C ASP A 172 -17.63 -11.71 -4.67
N HIS A 173 -17.20 -12.84 -4.10
CA HIS A 173 -16.59 -12.87 -2.77
C HIS A 173 -15.27 -12.07 -2.74
N VAL A 174 -14.34 -12.35 -3.66
CA VAL A 174 -13.07 -11.62 -3.77
C VAL A 174 -13.29 -10.12 -3.98
N ARG A 175 -14.29 -9.73 -4.78
CA ARG A 175 -14.68 -8.33 -4.99
C ARG A 175 -15.06 -7.64 -3.67
N ARG A 176 -15.74 -8.34 -2.75
CA ARG A 176 -16.04 -7.80 -1.41
C ARG A 176 -14.78 -7.64 -0.56
N GLU A 177 -13.88 -8.61 -0.59
CA GLU A 177 -12.59 -8.55 0.11
C GLU A 177 -11.68 -7.43 -0.43
N VAL A 178 -11.66 -7.22 -1.75
CA VAL A 178 -10.96 -6.10 -2.39
C VAL A 178 -11.56 -4.77 -1.94
N ARG A 179 -12.89 -4.64 -1.91
CA ARG A 179 -13.56 -3.45 -1.39
C ARG A 179 -13.19 -3.18 0.08
N ALA A 180 -13.24 -4.22 0.92
CA ALA A 180 -12.87 -4.10 2.33
C ALA A 180 -11.41 -3.68 2.48
N SER A 181 -10.51 -4.25 1.68
CA SER A 181 -9.09 -3.89 1.66
C SER A 181 -8.88 -2.41 1.31
N PHE A 182 -9.62 -1.84 0.35
CA PHE A 182 -9.55 -0.40 0.07
C PHE A 182 -10.02 0.46 1.25
N GLN A 183 -11.08 0.06 1.95
CA GLN A 183 -11.53 0.77 3.16
C GLN A 183 -10.47 0.74 4.26
N ARG A 184 -9.74 -0.37 4.38
CA ARG A 184 -8.63 -0.52 5.33
C ARG A 184 -7.40 0.29 4.92
N VAL A 185 -7.09 0.35 3.62
CA VAL A 185 -6.08 1.25 3.08
C VAL A 185 -6.41 2.71 3.38
N ASN A 186 -7.69 3.11 3.30
CA ASN A 186 -8.09 4.45 3.73
C ASN A 186 -7.70 4.75 5.19
N THR A 187 -7.93 3.79 6.10
CA THR A 187 -7.50 3.94 7.50
C THR A 187 -5.98 4.10 7.61
N LEU A 188 -5.21 3.34 6.83
CA LEU A 188 -3.73 3.45 6.80
C LEU A 188 -3.27 4.80 6.24
N ILE A 189 -3.91 5.30 5.18
CA ILE A 189 -3.61 6.64 4.63
C ILE A 189 -3.82 7.70 5.71
N LEU A 190 -4.93 7.63 6.46
CA LEU A 190 -5.20 8.57 7.55
C LEU A 190 -4.17 8.51 8.70
N GLN A 191 -3.46 7.40 8.87
CA GLN A 191 -2.36 7.23 9.83
C GLN A 191 -1.02 7.80 9.33
N MET A 192 -0.95 8.30 8.09
CA MET A 192 0.26 8.90 7.52
C MET A 192 0.44 10.39 7.86
N LYS A 193 -0.48 10.98 8.62
CA LYS A 193 -0.34 12.34 9.19
C LYS A 193 0.78 12.38 10.22
#